data_AF-A0A2E0HH34-F1
#
_entry.id   AF-A0A2E0HH34-F1
#
_cell.length_a   1.000
_cell.length_b   1.000
_cell.length_c   1.000
_cell.angle_alpha   90.00
_cell.angle_beta   90.00
_cell.angle_gamma   90.00
#
_symmetry.space_group_name_H-M   'P 1'
#
loop_
_entity.id
_entity.type
_entity.pdbx_description
1 polymer ?
#
loop_
_entity_poly.entity_id
_entity_poly.type
_entity_poly.pdbx_seq_one_letter_code
_entity_poly.pdbx_strand_id
1 'polypeptide(L)'
;MEEARNIKSTLYPLARDLRTLKTCVANIHNILQAEPEPFAPAAPPGLAALRNTLRQLSRSLRLLQQCNETAVAESAQAEKLAQRAMTLVLRPAARLHDGSLRQRQPLERAINMAGRLNGYLNPLFVFTVSVAPVVQLMLRDLEALDQRLARLKKAINRASDEELTRGLPPRVEEQLAILAPRLKNLQRELADIGYQMGLLMGRMNRLAELSARLEPVLRIALTLDRAVEEVAPAMVSLQRLSRALTSVEARYDRESSLTMQVNAALEALDLPMDILLQLESRLLHAVEDYVNPTLPALQDLTDYVKLALPRSWELNSLEGALLTQHTRFDMTLKTTAPLFDGFDRALHLLPRTSHVA
;
A
#
# COMPACT_ATOMS: atom_id res chain seq x y z
N MET A 1 -37.15 14.91 -37.61
CA MET A 1 -37.91 15.53 -36.48
C MET A 1 -37.93 14.65 -35.22
N GLU A 2 -37.05 13.65 -35.11
CA GLU A 2 -36.91 12.82 -33.89
C GLU A 2 -35.45 12.60 -33.46
N GLU A 3 -34.48 13.16 -34.19
CA GLU A 3 -33.08 12.80 -34.13
C GLU A 3 -32.44 13.25 -32.80
N ALA A 4 -32.66 14.50 -32.35
CA ALA A 4 -32.10 14.96 -31.08
C ALA A 4 -32.77 14.27 -29.88
N ARG A 5 -34.06 13.94 -29.98
CA ARG A 5 -34.78 13.14 -28.98
C ARG A 5 -34.27 11.69 -28.91
N ASN A 6 -33.99 11.07 -30.05
CA ASN A 6 -33.39 9.74 -30.15
C ASN A 6 -31.95 9.70 -29.60
N ILE A 7 -31.19 10.78 -29.79
CA ILE A 7 -29.87 10.92 -29.17
C ILE A 7 -30.02 11.07 -27.65
N LYS A 8 -30.96 11.90 -27.18
CA LYS A 8 -31.24 12.09 -25.75
C LYS A 8 -31.63 10.78 -25.04
N SER A 9 -32.42 9.93 -25.69
CA SER A 9 -32.77 8.61 -25.15
C SER A 9 -31.59 7.63 -25.08
N THR A 10 -30.54 7.85 -25.89
CA THR A 10 -29.28 7.08 -25.86
C THR A 10 -28.30 7.61 -24.80
N LEU A 11 -28.26 8.93 -24.57
CA LEU A 11 -27.37 9.58 -23.62
C LEU A 11 -27.62 9.19 -22.16
N TYR A 12 -28.88 8.90 -21.79
CA TYR A 12 -29.20 8.52 -20.42
C TYR A 12 -28.65 7.13 -20.03
N PRO A 13 -28.91 6.05 -20.80
CA PRO A 13 -28.24 4.75 -20.60
C PRO A 13 -26.72 4.87 -20.61
N LEU A 14 -26.16 5.61 -21.57
CA LEU A 14 -24.71 5.82 -21.68
C LEU A 14 -24.10 6.44 -20.41
N ALA A 15 -24.74 7.47 -19.82
CA ALA A 15 -24.28 8.07 -18.58
C ALA A 15 -24.39 7.13 -17.37
N ARG A 16 -25.43 6.28 -17.34
CA ARG A 16 -25.59 5.26 -16.30
C ARG A 16 -24.49 4.21 -16.42
N ASP A 17 -24.26 3.67 -17.61
CA ASP A 17 -23.29 2.61 -17.86
C ASP A 17 -21.86 3.12 -17.58
N LEU A 18 -21.55 4.36 -17.94
CA LEU A 18 -20.30 5.03 -17.59
C LEU A 18 -20.10 5.17 -16.07
N ARG A 19 -21.15 5.53 -15.32
CA ARG A 19 -21.09 5.61 -13.86
C ARG A 19 -20.82 4.24 -13.25
N THR A 20 -21.49 3.19 -13.72
CA THR A 20 -21.24 1.81 -13.27
C THR A 20 -19.79 1.42 -13.49
N LEU A 21 -19.26 1.68 -14.70
CA LEU A 21 -17.87 1.40 -15.04
C LEU A 21 -16.90 2.18 -14.13
N LYS A 22 -17.16 3.47 -13.89
CA LYS A 22 -16.38 4.30 -12.95
C LYS A 22 -16.37 3.70 -11.54
N THR A 23 -17.52 3.28 -11.02
CA THR A 23 -17.60 2.61 -9.70
C THR A 23 -16.79 1.32 -9.67
N CYS A 24 -16.90 0.47 -10.71
CA CYS A 24 -16.13 -0.78 -10.77
C CYS A 24 -14.63 -0.52 -10.77
N VAL A 25 -14.15 0.41 -11.61
CA VAL A 25 -12.71 0.74 -11.69
C VAL A 25 -12.23 1.36 -10.37
N ALA A 26 -13.02 2.24 -9.73
CA ALA A 26 -12.67 2.83 -8.44
C ALA A 26 -12.57 1.78 -7.32
N ASN A 27 -13.49 0.81 -7.28
CA ASN A 27 -13.42 -0.27 -6.30
C ASN A 27 -12.18 -1.15 -6.52
N ILE A 28 -11.85 -1.48 -7.77
CA ILE A 28 -10.64 -2.23 -8.11
C ILE A 28 -9.40 -1.42 -7.70
N HIS A 29 -9.38 -0.12 -7.97
CA HIS A 29 -8.31 0.76 -7.53
C HIS A 29 -8.12 0.74 -6.02
N ASN A 30 -9.21 0.83 -5.25
CA ASN A 30 -9.16 0.78 -3.79
C ASN A 30 -8.61 -0.55 -3.29
N ILE A 31 -9.03 -1.68 -3.87
CA ILE A 31 -8.47 -2.99 -3.52
C ILE A 31 -6.95 -3.02 -3.74
N LEU A 32 -6.47 -2.43 -4.84
CA LEU A 32 -5.04 -2.44 -5.16
C LEU A 32 -4.22 -1.43 -4.34
N GLN A 33 -4.78 -0.25 -4.05
CA GLN A 33 -4.01 0.93 -3.64
C GLN A 33 -4.59 1.73 -2.47
N ALA A 34 -5.72 1.36 -1.89
CA ALA A 34 -6.28 2.12 -0.76
C ALA A 34 -5.22 2.34 0.32
N GLU A 35 -5.04 3.59 0.71
CA GLU A 35 -4.19 3.93 1.84
C GLU A 35 -4.84 3.41 3.12
N PRO A 36 -4.04 2.92 4.07
CA PRO A 36 -4.57 2.48 5.34
C PRO A 36 -5.01 3.71 6.13
N GLU A 37 -6.30 3.86 6.37
CA GLU A 37 -6.80 4.91 7.25
C GLU A 37 -6.46 4.54 8.71
N PRO A 38 -5.60 5.31 9.41
CA PRO A 38 -5.11 4.95 10.74
C PRO A 38 -6.20 4.89 11.83
N PHE A 39 -7.42 5.37 11.53
CA PHE A 39 -8.54 5.45 12.48
C PHE A 39 -9.87 4.89 11.97
N ALA A 40 -9.89 4.22 10.79
CA ALA A 40 -11.09 3.58 10.27
C ALA A 40 -10.91 2.04 10.25
N PRO A 41 -11.19 1.36 11.38
CA PRO A 41 -10.95 -0.08 11.55
C PRO A 41 -11.80 -1.01 10.66
N ALA A 42 -12.57 -0.45 9.70
CA ALA A 42 -13.48 -1.19 8.83
C ALA A 42 -13.12 -1.11 7.33
N ALA A 43 -12.20 -0.25 6.92
CA ALA A 43 -11.78 -0.16 5.53
C ALA A 43 -10.59 -1.10 5.27
N PRO A 44 -10.72 -2.10 4.38
CA PRO A 44 -9.60 -2.98 4.06
C PRO A 44 -8.45 -2.19 3.42
N PRO A 45 -7.20 -2.41 3.86
CA PRO A 45 -6.04 -1.74 3.28
C PRO A 45 -5.79 -2.23 1.85
N GLY A 46 -5.29 -1.36 0.99
CA GLY A 46 -4.88 -1.74 -0.36
C GLY A 46 -3.73 -2.75 -0.35
N LEU A 47 -3.69 -3.63 -1.34
CA LEU A 47 -2.63 -4.63 -1.49
C LEU A 47 -1.23 -4.00 -1.56
N ALA A 48 -1.10 -2.81 -2.15
CA ALA A 48 0.16 -2.05 -2.17
C ALA A 48 0.57 -1.57 -0.77
N ALA A 49 -0.38 -1.13 0.06
CA ALA A 49 -0.12 -0.74 1.44
C ALA A 49 0.34 -1.93 2.29
N LEU A 50 -0.30 -3.10 2.13
CA LEU A 50 0.11 -4.35 2.77
C LEU A 50 1.54 -4.75 2.41
N ARG A 51 1.91 -4.60 1.13
CA ARG A 51 3.29 -4.84 0.67
C ARG A 51 4.31 -3.96 1.37
N ASN A 52 4.03 -2.67 1.47
CA ASN A 52 4.92 -1.70 2.12
C ASN A 52 5.02 -1.99 3.63
N THR A 53 3.90 -2.31 4.25
CA THR A 53 3.81 -2.70 5.67
C THR A 53 4.65 -3.95 5.95
N LEU A 54 4.62 -4.98 5.11
CA LEU A 54 5.45 -6.18 5.32
C LEU A 54 6.94 -5.92 5.13
N ARG A 55 7.31 -5.00 4.24
CA ARG A 55 8.70 -4.55 4.09
C ARG A 55 9.18 -3.83 5.34
N GLN A 56 8.32 -2.95 5.89
CA GLN A 56 8.57 -2.25 7.15
C GLN A 56 8.70 -3.24 8.31
N LEU A 57 7.73 -4.14 8.48
CA LEU A 57 7.77 -5.24 9.45
C LEU A 57 9.09 -6.03 9.40
N SER A 58 9.49 -6.45 8.19
CA SER A 58 10.74 -7.20 7.97
C SER A 58 11.98 -6.38 8.33
N ARG A 59 11.96 -5.07 8.06
CA ARG A 59 13.04 -4.15 8.43
C ARG A 59 13.13 -4.00 9.95
N SER A 60 12.01 -3.76 10.63
CA SER A 60 11.97 -3.53 12.07
C SER A 60 12.40 -4.77 12.85
N LEU A 61 11.95 -5.96 12.43
CA LEU A 61 12.43 -7.23 12.98
C LEU A 61 13.93 -7.45 12.79
N ARG A 62 14.48 -7.13 11.61
CA ARG A 62 15.94 -7.23 11.38
C ARG A 62 16.72 -6.23 12.22
N LEU A 63 16.20 -5.02 12.42
CA LEU A 63 16.83 -4.03 13.30
C LEU A 63 16.85 -4.53 14.74
N LEU A 64 15.73 -5.06 15.25
CA LEU A 64 15.68 -5.65 16.59
C LEU A 64 16.66 -6.83 16.74
N GLN A 65 16.75 -7.71 15.74
CA GLN A 65 17.74 -8.78 15.73
C GLN A 65 19.18 -8.24 15.78
N GLN A 66 19.51 -7.24 14.95
CA GLN A 66 20.83 -6.61 14.95
C GLN A 66 21.15 -5.95 16.31
N CYS A 67 20.16 -5.31 16.92
CA CYS A 67 20.29 -4.74 18.26
C CYS A 67 20.61 -5.85 19.28
N ASN A 68 19.87 -6.96 19.23
CA ASN A 68 20.10 -8.10 20.11
C ASN A 68 21.47 -8.77 19.89
N GLU A 69 21.89 -8.95 18.63
CA GLU A 69 23.20 -9.52 18.29
C GLU A 69 24.36 -8.62 18.76
N THR A 70 24.21 -7.30 18.59
CA THR A 70 25.15 -6.32 19.13
C THR A 70 25.17 -6.42 20.65
N ALA A 71 24.01 -6.49 21.31
CA ALA A 71 23.93 -6.62 22.76
C ALA A 71 24.66 -7.87 23.27
N VAL A 72 24.49 -9.02 22.62
CA VAL A 72 25.22 -10.25 22.94
C VAL A 72 26.74 -10.05 22.82
N ALA A 73 27.21 -9.46 21.72
CA ALA A 73 28.64 -9.28 21.47
C ALA A 73 29.29 -8.30 22.46
N GLU A 74 28.66 -7.13 22.64
CA GLU A 74 29.22 -6.06 23.49
C GLU A 74 29.13 -6.40 24.97
N SER A 75 28.07 -7.09 25.41
CA SER A 75 27.94 -7.53 26.79
C SER A 75 28.97 -8.61 27.14
N ALA A 76 29.33 -9.49 26.21
CA ALA A 76 30.37 -10.50 26.41
C ALA A 76 31.75 -9.85 26.63
N GLN A 77 32.06 -8.80 25.86
CA GLN A 77 33.30 -8.05 26.08
C GLN A 77 33.29 -7.32 27.43
N ALA A 78 32.19 -6.67 27.77
CA ALA A 78 32.04 -5.99 29.06
C ALA A 78 32.13 -6.97 30.24
N GLU A 79 31.59 -8.18 30.12
CA GLU A 79 31.71 -9.24 31.13
C GLU A 79 33.17 -9.70 31.30
N LYS A 80 33.88 -9.96 30.20
CA LYS A 80 35.31 -10.32 30.24
C LYS A 80 36.15 -9.26 30.95
N LEU A 81 35.88 -7.99 30.67
CA LEU A 81 36.57 -6.87 31.30
C LEU A 81 36.15 -6.66 32.76
N ALA A 82 34.88 -6.93 33.12
CA ALA A 82 34.42 -6.91 34.50
C ALA A 82 35.22 -7.88 35.37
N GLN A 83 35.54 -9.08 34.84
CA GLN A 83 36.34 -10.09 35.53
C GLN A 83 37.80 -9.64 35.75
N ARG A 84 38.39 -8.90 34.80
CA ARG A 84 39.77 -8.38 34.90
C ARG A 84 39.89 -7.10 35.75
N ALA A 85 38.90 -6.21 35.65
CA ALA A 85 38.93 -4.89 36.26
C ALA A 85 38.27 -4.85 37.66
N MET A 86 37.49 -5.86 38.04
CA MET A 86 36.74 -5.93 39.31
C MET A 86 35.83 -4.72 39.55
N THR A 87 35.40 -4.03 38.50
CA THR A 87 34.56 -2.83 38.58
C THR A 87 33.08 -3.20 38.76
N LEU A 88 32.40 -2.54 39.70
CA LEU A 88 30.98 -2.82 39.99
C LEU A 88 30.06 -2.42 38.84
N VAL A 89 30.44 -1.41 38.07
CA VAL A 89 29.66 -0.84 36.95
C VAL A 89 29.45 -1.84 35.81
N LEU A 90 30.42 -2.74 35.57
CA LEU A 90 30.34 -3.73 34.49
C LEU A 90 29.70 -5.07 34.92
N ARG A 91 29.43 -5.28 36.22
CA ARG A 91 28.80 -6.51 36.70
C ARG A 91 27.45 -6.85 36.04
N PRO A 92 26.59 -5.88 35.69
CA PRO A 92 25.34 -6.16 34.97
C PRO A 92 25.54 -6.72 33.55
N ALA A 93 26.75 -6.67 32.97
CA ALA A 93 27.02 -7.16 31.63
C ALA A 93 26.66 -8.65 31.44
N ALA A 94 26.90 -9.48 32.46
CA ALA A 94 26.53 -10.90 32.40
C ALA A 94 25.01 -11.10 32.30
N ARG A 95 24.22 -10.30 33.04
CA ARG A 95 22.75 -10.37 32.97
C ARG A 95 22.21 -9.92 31.62
N LEU A 96 22.76 -8.83 31.10
CA LEU A 96 22.46 -8.37 29.73
C LEU A 96 22.82 -9.42 28.69
N HIS A 97 23.94 -10.11 28.84
CA HIS A 97 24.37 -11.18 27.93
C HIS A 97 23.38 -12.34 27.93
N ASP A 98 23.08 -12.89 29.10
CA ASP A 98 22.12 -13.98 29.28
C ASP A 98 20.72 -13.60 28.79
N GLY A 99 20.27 -12.39 29.10
CA GLY A 99 19.00 -11.84 28.63
C GLY A 99 18.94 -11.77 27.11
N SER A 100 19.95 -11.20 26.47
CA SER A 100 20.02 -11.06 25.01
C SER A 100 20.09 -12.42 24.30
N LEU A 101 20.77 -13.41 24.88
CA LEU A 101 20.79 -14.78 24.36
C LEU A 101 19.39 -15.43 24.38
N ARG A 102 18.60 -15.22 25.45
CA ARG A 102 17.23 -15.74 25.54
C ARG A 102 16.30 -15.12 24.52
N GLN A 103 16.48 -13.83 24.23
CA GLN A 103 15.63 -13.10 23.27
C GLN A 103 15.91 -13.43 21.79
N ARG A 104 16.99 -14.16 21.50
CA ARG A 104 17.33 -14.56 20.12
C ARG A 104 16.24 -15.42 19.48
N GLN A 105 15.74 -16.41 20.21
CA GLN A 105 14.74 -17.35 19.68
C GLN A 105 13.41 -16.69 19.26
N PRO A 106 12.76 -15.84 20.09
CA PRO A 106 11.51 -15.19 19.68
C PRO A 106 11.70 -14.24 18.47
N LEU A 107 12.83 -13.52 18.40
CA LEU A 107 13.16 -12.67 17.25
C LEU A 107 13.33 -13.49 15.97
N GLU A 108 14.09 -14.58 16.01
CA GLU A 108 14.27 -15.48 14.86
C GLU A 108 12.93 -16.09 14.40
N ARG A 109 12.06 -16.48 15.34
CA ARG A 109 10.71 -16.98 15.01
C ARG A 109 9.89 -15.91 14.29
N ALA A 110 9.83 -14.70 14.82
CA ALA A 110 9.09 -13.59 14.20
C ALA A 110 9.61 -13.28 12.79
N ILE A 111 10.94 -13.23 12.59
CA ILE A 111 11.58 -13.01 11.29
C ILE A 111 11.20 -14.10 10.29
N ASN A 112 11.28 -15.37 10.71
CA ASN A 112 10.94 -16.49 9.85
C ASN A 112 9.46 -16.46 9.43
N MET A 113 8.56 -16.09 10.34
CA MET A 113 7.13 -15.98 10.06
C MET A 113 6.82 -14.81 9.12
N ALA A 114 7.38 -13.63 9.39
CA ALA A 114 7.27 -12.48 8.48
C ALA A 114 7.84 -12.80 7.08
N GLY A 115 8.97 -13.52 7.02
CA GLY A 115 9.58 -13.98 5.79
C GLY A 115 8.69 -14.94 4.99
N ARG A 116 8.07 -15.93 5.66
CA ARG A 116 7.10 -16.85 5.04
C ARG A 116 5.87 -16.12 4.53
N LEU A 117 5.30 -15.23 5.35
CA LEU A 117 4.14 -14.42 4.99
C LEU A 117 4.43 -13.58 3.73
N ASN A 118 5.59 -12.91 3.68
CA ASN A 118 6.02 -12.15 2.51
C ASN A 118 6.24 -13.06 1.28
N GLY A 119 6.84 -14.24 1.46
CA GLY A 119 7.02 -15.22 0.40
C GLY A 119 5.70 -15.71 -0.20
N TYR A 120 4.72 -16.02 0.64
CA TYR A 120 3.39 -16.44 0.21
C TYR A 120 2.63 -15.32 -0.52
N LEU A 121 2.70 -14.08 -0.04
CA LEU A 121 1.99 -12.95 -0.65
C LEU A 121 2.69 -12.39 -1.90
N ASN A 122 3.91 -12.83 -2.21
CA ASN A 122 4.69 -12.30 -3.32
C ASN A 122 3.96 -12.35 -4.69
N PRO A 123 3.29 -13.45 -5.11
CA PRO A 123 2.53 -13.47 -6.36
C PRO A 123 1.43 -12.40 -6.42
N LEU A 124 0.76 -12.15 -5.29
CA LEU A 124 -0.27 -11.12 -5.18
C LEU A 124 0.34 -9.71 -5.29
N PHE A 125 1.55 -9.49 -4.79
CA PHE A 125 2.27 -8.23 -4.96
C PHE A 125 2.77 -8.01 -6.39
N VAL A 126 3.22 -9.07 -7.07
CA VAL A 126 3.58 -9.00 -8.50
C VAL A 126 2.36 -8.59 -9.33
N PHE A 127 1.22 -9.25 -9.11
CA PHE A 127 -0.06 -8.89 -9.72
C PHE A 127 -0.47 -7.43 -9.43
N THR A 128 -0.32 -6.98 -8.18
CA THR A 128 -0.68 -5.61 -7.81
C THR A 128 0.16 -4.60 -8.58
N VAL A 129 1.47 -4.85 -8.75
CA VAL A 129 2.37 -3.97 -9.49
C VAL A 129 2.06 -3.94 -10.99
N SER A 130 1.70 -5.07 -11.59
CA SER A 130 1.38 -5.13 -13.03
C SER A 130 0.08 -4.41 -13.36
N VAL A 131 -0.94 -4.54 -12.50
CA VAL A 131 -2.30 -4.07 -12.79
C VAL A 131 -2.59 -2.66 -12.29
N ALA A 132 -1.95 -2.22 -11.20
CA ALA A 132 -2.19 -0.91 -10.59
C ALA A 132 -2.11 0.28 -11.58
N PRO A 133 -1.06 0.42 -12.41
CA PRO A 133 -0.96 1.54 -13.36
C PRO A 133 -2.08 1.55 -14.39
N VAL A 134 -2.51 0.36 -14.83
CA VAL A 134 -3.59 0.20 -15.82
C VAL A 134 -4.90 0.73 -15.27
N VAL A 135 -5.23 0.37 -14.03
CA VAL A 135 -6.45 0.82 -13.36
C VAL A 135 -6.43 2.33 -13.10
N GLN A 136 -5.27 2.90 -12.73
CA GLN A 136 -5.12 4.35 -12.58
C GLN A 136 -5.36 5.11 -13.90
N LEU A 137 -4.83 4.59 -15.02
CA LEU A 137 -5.08 5.17 -16.34
C LEU A 137 -6.58 5.11 -16.68
N MET A 138 -7.22 3.96 -16.47
CA MET A 138 -8.66 3.82 -16.70
C MET A 138 -9.49 4.81 -15.89
N LEU A 139 -9.16 5.05 -14.60
CA LEU A 139 -9.85 6.05 -13.79
C LEU A 139 -9.78 7.44 -14.41
N ARG A 140 -8.57 7.88 -14.76
CA ARG A 140 -8.34 9.19 -15.36
C ARG A 140 -9.10 9.35 -16.67
N ASP A 141 -9.06 8.33 -17.52
CA ASP A 141 -9.68 8.40 -18.83
C ASP A 141 -11.22 8.32 -18.74
N LEU A 142 -11.77 7.61 -17.74
CA LEU A 142 -13.20 7.61 -17.42
C LEU A 142 -13.68 8.99 -16.94
N GLU A 143 -12.88 9.69 -16.14
CA GLU A 143 -13.19 11.05 -15.71
C GLU A 143 -13.23 12.02 -16.89
N ALA A 144 -12.26 11.92 -17.80
CA ALA A 144 -12.25 12.71 -19.03
C ALA A 144 -13.49 12.43 -19.89
N LEU A 145 -13.87 11.15 -20.03
CA LEU A 145 -15.06 10.73 -20.76
C LEU A 145 -16.35 11.26 -20.12
N ASP A 146 -16.47 11.20 -18.79
CA ASP A 146 -17.63 11.69 -18.02
C ASP A 146 -17.82 13.21 -18.21
N GLN A 147 -16.71 13.97 -18.17
CA GLN A 147 -16.74 15.40 -18.43
C GLN A 147 -17.20 15.72 -19.87
N ARG A 148 -16.72 14.98 -20.88
CA ARG A 148 -17.14 15.17 -22.28
C ARG A 148 -18.61 14.80 -22.46
N LEU A 149 -19.06 13.70 -21.87
CA LEU A 149 -20.45 13.27 -21.93
C LEU A 149 -21.40 14.29 -21.28
N ALA A 150 -21.01 14.87 -20.14
CA ALA A 150 -21.77 15.91 -19.48
C ALA A 150 -21.93 17.17 -20.36
N ARG A 151 -20.89 17.55 -21.10
CA ARG A 151 -20.95 18.67 -22.07
C ARG A 151 -21.88 18.33 -23.23
N LEU A 152 -21.74 17.15 -23.83
CA LEU A 152 -22.60 16.70 -24.93
C LEU A 152 -24.07 16.66 -24.51
N LYS A 153 -24.37 16.14 -23.31
CA LYS A 153 -25.74 16.11 -22.77
C LYS A 153 -26.36 17.50 -22.68
N LYS A 154 -25.61 18.51 -22.23
CA LYS A 154 -26.08 19.90 -22.20
C LYS A 154 -26.34 20.44 -23.61
N ALA A 155 -25.45 20.14 -24.56
CA ALA A 155 -25.60 20.60 -25.94
C ALA A 155 -26.80 19.95 -26.66
N ILE A 156 -27.00 18.65 -26.50
CA ILE A 156 -28.16 17.93 -27.06
C ILE A 156 -29.48 18.36 -26.42
N ASN A 157 -29.50 18.66 -25.11
CA ASN A 157 -30.71 19.21 -24.49
C ASN A 157 -31.11 20.54 -25.13
N ARG A 158 -30.15 21.45 -25.35
CA ARG A 158 -30.42 22.72 -26.05
C ARG A 158 -30.92 22.49 -27.47
N ALA A 159 -30.29 21.59 -28.21
CA ALA A 159 -30.73 21.23 -29.56
C ALA A 159 -32.15 20.65 -29.59
N SER A 160 -32.50 19.82 -28.60
CA SER A 160 -33.85 19.27 -28.47
C SER A 160 -34.89 20.33 -28.12
N ASP A 161 -34.54 21.34 -27.34
CA ASP A 161 -35.43 22.46 -27.00
C ASP A 161 -35.63 23.39 -28.23
N GLU A 162 -34.58 23.55 -29.04
CA GLU A 162 -34.63 24.31 -30.30
C GLU A 162 -35.42 23.57 -31.40
N GLU A 163 -35.24 22.25 -31.51
CA GLU A 163 -36.05 21.37 -32.39
C GLU A 163 -37.54 21.52 -32.08
N LEU A 164 -37.89 21.59 -30.80
CA LEU A 164 -39.26 21.75 -30.31
C LEU A 164 -39.89 23.10 -30.62
N THR A 165 -39.07 24.16 -30.69
CA THR A 165 -39.57 25.54 -30.81
C THR A 165 -39.51 26.09 -32.22
N ARG A 166 -38.48 25.71 -33.00
CA ARG A 166 -38.19 26.28 -34.32
C ARG A 166 -37.84 25.24 -35.39
N GLY A 167 -37.67 23.97 -35.01
CA GLY A 167 -37.13 22.93 -35.88
C GLY A 167 -35.60 23.03 -36.01
N LEU A 168 -34.95 21.91 -36.32
CA LEU A 168 -33.51 21.89 -36.55
C LEU A 168 -33.17 22.28 -38.00
N PRO A 169 -32.04 22.96 -38.25
CA PRO A 169 -31.55 23.16 -39.60
C PRO A 169 -31.30 21.80 -40.30
N PRO A 170 -31.62 21.64 -41.61
CA PRO A 170 -31.48 20.37 -42.32
C PRO A 170 -30.07 19.77 -42.24
N ARG A 171 -29.04 20.63 -42.34
CA ARG A 171 -27.63 20.23 -42.22
C ARG A 171 -27.28 19.67 -40.83
N VAL A 172 -27.92 20.16 -39.78
CA VAL A 172 -27.74 19.65 -38.42
C VAL A 172 -28.45 18.31 -38.27
N GLU A 173 -29.67 18.20 -38.78
CA GLU A 173 -30.45 16.94 -38.78
C GLU A 173 -29.71 15.81 -39.50
N GLU A 174 -29.18 16.07 -40.71
CA GLU A 174 -28.36 15.12 -41.48
C GLU A 174 -27.11 14.65 -40.71
N GLN A 175 -26.40 15.59 -40.06
CA GLN A 175 -25.22 15.25 -39.28
C GLN A 175 -25.57 14.46 -38.02
N LEU A 176 -26.64 14.83 -37.31
CA LEU A 176 -27.12 14.10 -36.15
C LEU A 176 -27.58 12.68 -36.54
N ALA A 177 -28.20 12.50 -37.70
CA ALA A 177 -28.59 11.18 -38.22
C ALA A 177 -27.38 10.26 -38.46
N ILE A 178 -26.22 10.82 -38.85
CA ILE A 178 -24.96 10.05 -39.02
C ILE A 178 -24.31 9.74 -37.67
N LEU A 179 -24.37 10.68 -36.71
CA LEU A 179 -23.69 10.55 -35.42
C LEU A 179 -24.49 9.71 -34.40
N ALA A 180 -25.81 9.74 -34.45
CA ALA A 180 -26.70 8.97 -33.58
C ALA A 180 -26.42 7.45 -33.57
N PRO A 181 -26.29 6.74 -34.71
CA PRO A 181 -25.98 5.31 -34.70
C PRO A 181 -24.59 5.02 -34.12
N ARG A 182 -23.61 5.92 -34.33
CA ARG A 182 -22.27 5.79 -33.75
C ARG A 182 -22.29 5.96 -32.23
N LEU A 183 -23.08 6.89 -31.71
CA LEU A 183 -23.31 7.05 -30.28
C LEU A 183 -23.98 5.83 -29.65
N LYS A 184 -24.92 5.21 -30.36
CA LYS A 184 -25.57 3.96 -29.94
C LYS A 184 -24.58 2.78 -29.90
N ASN A 185 -23.68 2.68 -30.88
CA ASN A 185 -22.61 1.68 -30.86
C ASN A 185 -21.65 1.91 -29.69
N LEU A 186 -21.26 3.16 -29.43
CA LEU A 186 -20.46 3.51 -28.26
C LEU A 186 -21.14 3.10 -26.95
N GLN A 187 -22.44 3.36 -26.82
CA GLN A 187 -23.22 2.94 -25.65
C GLN A 187 -23.22 1.42 -25.46
N ARG A 188 -23.36 0.64 -26.54
CA ARG A 188 -23.30 -0.82 -26.48
C ARG A 188 -21.93 -1.34 -26.04
N GLU A 189 -20.85 -0.79 -26.60
CA GLU A 189 -19.49 -1.19 -26.21
C GLU A 189 -19.18 -0.84 -24.76
N LEU A 190 -19.54 0.36 -24.30
CA LEU A 190 -19.35 0.74 -22.90
C LEU A 190 -20.21 -0.07 -21.94
N ALA A 191 -21.42 -0.45 -22.34
CA ALA A 191 -22.26 -1.35 -21.55
C ALA A 191 -21.65 -2.74 -21.42
N ASP A 192 -21.11 -3.31 -22.51
CA ASP A 192 -20.44 -4.62 -22.46
C ASP A 192 -19.13 -4.55 -21.65
N ILE A 193 -18.30 -3.53 -21.84
CA ILE A 193 -17.11 -3.31 -21.00
C ILE A 193 -17.52 -3.19 -19.53
N GLY A 194 -18.57 -2.42 -19.23
CA GLY A 194 -19.12 -2.28 -17.88
C GLY A 194 -19.55 -3.62 -17.29
N TYR A 195 -20.23 -4.46 -18.07
CA TYR A 195 -20.65 -5.80 -17.66
C TYR A 195 -19.44 -6.70 -17.35
N GLN A 196 -18.45 -6.76 -18.25
CA GLN A 196 -17.23 -7.55 -18.05
C GLN A 196 -16.43 -7.06 -16.84
N MET A 197 -16.34 -5.75 -16.64
CA MET A 197 -15.71 -5.15 -15.46
C MET A 197 -16.47 -5.49 -14.17
N GLY A 198 -17.80 -5.60 -14.22
CA GLY A 198 -18.61 -6.08 -13.11
C GLY A 198 -18.28 -7.53 -12.73
N LEU A 199 -18.11 -8.42 -13.72
CA LEU A 199 -17.67 -9.80 -13.49
C LEU A 199 -16.24 -9.85 -12.90
N LEU A 200 -15.34 -9.00 -13.38
CA LEU A 200 -13.98 -8.88 -12.84
C LEU A 200 -13.98 -8.38 -11.39
N MET A 201 -14.83 -7.40 -11.08
CA MET A 201 -15.03 -6.93 -9.71
C MET A 201 -15.43 -8.08 -8.79
N GLY A 202 -16.38 -8.92 -9.21
CA GLY A 202 -16.80 -10.09 -8.43
C GLY A 202 -15.64 -11.03 -8.07
N ARG A 203 -14.65 -11.17 -8.95
CA ARG A 203 -13.42 -11.93 -8.67
C ARG A 203 -12.42 -11.16 -7.79
N MET A 204 -12.33 -9.84 -7.96
CA MET A 204 -11.49 -8.95 -7.15
C MET A 204 -11.96 -8.86 -5.69
N ASN A 205 -13.25 -9.07 -5.40
CA ASN A 205 -13.78 -9.10 -4.03
C ASN A 205 -13.05 -10.10 -3.13
N ARG A 206 -12.63 -11.25 -3.67
CA ARG A 206 -11.83 -12.21 -2.90
C ARG A 206 -10.49 -11.62 -2.45
N LEU A 207 -9.88 -10.77 -3.28
CA LEU A 207 -8.66 -10.04 -2.90
C LEU A 207 -8.96 -8.97 -1.84
N ALA A 208 -10.12 -8.32 -1.92
CA ALA A 208 -10.58 -7.39 -0.90
C ALA A 208 -10.76 -8.08 0.46
N GLU A 209 -11.40 -9.26 0.49
CA GLU A 209 -11.56 -10.07 1.69
C GLU A 209 -10.21 -10.50 2.27
N LEU A 210 -9.29 -10.96 1.43
CA LEU A 210 -7.92 -11.29 1.84
C LEU A 210 -7.22 -10.08 2.44
N SER A 211 -7.36 -8.90 1.82
CA SER A 211 -6.75 -7.67 2.33
C SER A 211 -7.32 -7.24 3.68
N ALA A 212 -8.63 -7.40 3.90
CA ALA A 212 -9.28 -7.15 5.18
C ALA A 212 -8.73 -8.08 6.27
N ARG A 213 -8.51 -9.37 5.95
CA ARG A 213 -7.95 -10.35 6.88
C ARG A 213 -6.48 -10.08 7.21
N LEU A 214 -5.77 -9.39 6.34
CA LEU A 214 -4.37 -9.00 6.53
C LEU A 214 -4.20 -7.64 7.22
N GLU A 215 -5.29 -6.93 7.54
CA GLU A 215 -5.23 -5.67 8.29
C GLU A 215 -4.40 -5.74 9.59
N PRO A 216 -4.42 -6.84 10.39
CA PRO A 216 -3.64 -6.90 11.61
C PRO A 216 -2.12 -6.78 11.39
N VAL A 217 -1.62 -7.07 10.18
CA VAL A 217 -0.22 -6.86 9.81
C VAL A 217 0.20 -5.40 9.99
N LEU A 218 -0.69 -4.45 9.74
CA LEU A 218 -0.42 -3.02 9.93
C LEU A 218 -0.21 -2.68 11.39
N ARG A 219 -1.06 -3.23 12.26
CA ARG A 219 -0.94 -3.02 13.71
C ARG A 219 0.34 -3.63 14.24
N ILE A 220 0.67 -4.85 13.81
CA ILE A 220 1.91 -5.52 14.17
C ILE A 220 3.13 -4.69 13.74
N ALA A 221 3.15 -4.18 12.50
CA ALA A 221 4.25 -3.37 12.00
C ALA A 221 4.45 -2.11 12.85
N LEU A 222 3.37 -1.37 13.15
CA LEU A 222 3.41 -0.18 14.01
C LEU A 222 3.89 -0.50 15.42
N THR A 223 3.46 -1.62 16.00
CA THR A 223 3.91 -2.10 17.32
C THR A 223 5.42 -2.37 17.31
N LEU A 224 5.95 -3.03 16.28
CA LEU A 224 7.39 -3.32 16.19
C LEU A 224 8.24 -2.09 15.87
N ASP A 225 7.71 -1.09 15.18
CA ASP A 225 8.41 0.18 14.99
C ASP A 225 8.64 0.91 16.32
N ARG A 226 7.63 0.92 17.20
CA ARG A 226 7.78 1.48 18.56
C ARG A 226 8.86 0.74 19.35
N ALA A 227 8.91 -0.58 19.25
CA ALA A 227 9.96 -1.38 19.88
C ALA A 227 11.37 -0.97 19.38
N VAL A 228 11.52 -0.70 18.08
CA VAL A 228 12.79 -0.21 17.52
C VAL A 228 13.13 1.19 18.05
N GLU A 229 12.15 2.09 18.14
CA GLU A 229 12.35 3.44 18.68
C GLU A 229 12.80 3.43 20.15
N GLU A 230 12.29 2.50 20.96
CA GLU A 230 12.69 2.36 22.37
C GLU A 230 14.11 1.81 22.55
N VAL A 231 14.50 0.85 21.70
CA VAL A 231 15.80 0.17 21.80
C VAL A 231 16.93 0.99 21.16
N ALA A 232 16.64 1.76 20.10
CA ALA A 232 17.67 2.45 19.32
C ALA A 232 18.58 3.39 20.14
N PRO A 233 18.08 4.27 21.04
CA PRO A 233 18.94 5.12 21.85
C PRO A 233 19.85 4.32 22.79
N ALA A 234 19.34 3.23 23.35
CA ALA A 234 20.09 2.37 24.27
C ALA A 234 21.23 1.63 23.54
N MET A 235 21.02 1.24 22.29
CA MET A 235 22.05 0.63 21.47
C MET A 235 23.20 1.58 21.12
N VAL A 236 22.91 2.86 20.89
CA VAL A 236 23.97 3.87 20.69
C VAL A 236 24.85 3.98 21.93
N SER A 237 24.26 3.99 23.12
CA SER A 237 25.01 4.01 24.37
C SER A 237 25.86 2.75 24.56
N LEU A 238 25.31 1.57 24.23
CA LEU A 238 26.06 0.31 24.29
C LEU A 238 27.27 0.29 23.35
N GLN A 239 27.09 0.76 22.12
CA GLN A 239 28.19 0.83 21.15
C GLN A 239 29.27 1.82 21.58
N ARG A 240 28.91 2.94 22.23
CA ARG A 240 29.89 3.88 22.81
C ARG A 240 30.66 3.25 23.96
N LEU A 241 29.95 2.57 24.87
CA LEU A 241 30.54 1.83 25.98
C LEU A 241 31.53 0.77 25.47
N SER A 242 31.10 -0.03 24.51
CA SER A 242 31.94 -1.00 23.82
C SER A 242 33.23 -0.38 23.29
N ARG A 243 33.14 0.66 22.44
CA ARG A 243 34.33 1.29 21.85
C ARG A 243 35.34 1.75 22.89
N ALA A 244 34.87 2.33 24.00
CA ALA A 244 35.75 2.73 25.08
C ALA A 244 36.42 1.52 25.74
N LEU A 245 35.64 0.48 26.06
CA LEU A 245 36.14 -0.75 26.65
C LEU A 245 37.12 -1.50 25.75
N THR A 246 36.83 -1.63 24.45
CA THR A 246 37.75 -2.21 23.47
C THR A 246 39.04 -1.41 23.36
N SER A 247 38.97 -0.07 23.45
CA SER A 247 40.16 0.77 23.42
C SER A 247 41.05 0.57 24.65
N VAL A 248 40.45 0.36 25.82
CA VAL A 248 41.17 0.05 27.07
C VAL A 248 41.81 -1.34 26.96
N GLU A 249 41.05 -2.34 26.52
CA GLU A 249 41.57 -3.70 26.34
C GLU A 249 42.75 -3.72 25.37
N ALA A 250 42.62 -3.08 24.20
CA ALA A 250 43.68 -3.07 23.18
C ALA A 250 44.96 -2.34 23.63
N ARG A 251 44.82 -1.25 24.42
CA ARG A 251 45.98 -0.46 24.88
C ARG A 251 46.70 -1.09 26.06
N TYR A 252 45.97 -1.79 26.92
CA TYR A 252 46.47 -2.26 28.21
C TYR A 252 46.42 -3.79 28.34
N ASP A 253 46.37 -4.53 27.23
CA ASP A 253 46.14 -5.98 27.23
C ASP A 253 47.16 -6.77 28.08
N ARG A 254 48.39 -6.26 28.17
CA ARG A 254 49.49 -6.86 28.93
C ARG A 254 49.47 -6.57 30.43
N GLU A 255 48.57 -5.70 30.89
CA GLU A 255 48.47 -5.34 32.31
C GLU A 255 47.61 -6.35 33.10
N SER A 256 48.04 -6.62 34.33
CA SER A 256 47.40 -7.58 35.25
C SER A 256 46.12 -7.04 35.88
N SER A 257 45.97 -5.71 36.00
CA SER A 257 44.76 -5.04 36.46
C SER A 257 44.43 -3.87 35.55
N LEU A 258 43.14 -3.75 35.21
CA LEU A 258 42.61 -2.69 34.33
C LEU A 258 41.66 -1.73 35.06
N THR A 259 41.59 -1.81 36.40
CA THR A 259 40.55 -1.12 37.19
C THR A 259 40.55 0.39 37.00
N MET A 260 41.73 1.03 37.06
CA MET A 260 41.84 2.48 36.89
C MET A 260 41.52 2.93 35.46
N GLN A 261 42.01 2.20 34.46
CA GLN A 261 41.84 2.53 33.05
C GLN A 261 40.38 2.36 32.61
N VAL A 262 39.72 1.30 33.09
CA VAL A 262 38.29 1.09 32.87
C VAL A 262 37.46 2.18 33.55
N ASN A 263 37.75 2.54 34.80
CA ASN A 263 37.02 3.61 35.49
C ASN A 263 37.19 4.96 34.78
N ALA A 264 38.41 5.33 34.38
CA ALA A 264 38.66 6.57 33.64
C ALA A 264 37.94 6.60 32.28
N ALA A 265 37.88 5.46 31.57
CA ALA A 265 37.16 5.36 30.31
C ALA A 265 35.63 5.47 30.50
N LEU A 266 35.09 4.91 31.58
CA LEU A 266 33.68 5.04 31.94
C LEU A 266 33.31 6.48 32.33
N GLU A 267 34.16 7.16 33.10
CA GLU A 267 33.98 8.57 33.46
C GLU A 267 33.97 9.48 32.22
N ALA A 268 34.85 9.21 31.24
CA ALA A 268 34.92 9.99 30.00
C ALA A 268 33.69 9.82 29.09
N LEU A 269 32.91 8.76 29.27
CA LEU A 269 31.72 8.48 28.46
C LEU A 269 30.47 9.24 28.92
N ASP A 270 30.49 9.80 30.15
CA ASP A 270 29.35 10.49 30.78
C ASP A 270 28.03 9.68 30.67
N LEU A 271 28.12 8.36 30.88
CA LEU A 271 26.99 7.45 30.85
C LEU A 271 26.44 7.22 32.27
N PRO A 272 25.13 6.95 32.41
CA PRO A 272 24.55 6.53 33.67
C PRO A 272 25.22 5.24 34.18
N MET A 273 25.45 5.15 35.48
CA MET A 273 26.05 3.95 36.09
C MET A 273 25.20 2.68 35.90
N ASP A 274 23.90 2.84 35.70
CA ASP A 274 22.93 1.78 35.50
C ASP A 274 22.60 1.53 34.01
N ILE A 275 23.38 2.08 33.07
CA ILE A 275 23.11 2.00 31.63
C ILE A 275 22.92 0.55 31.12
N LEU A 276 23.70 -0.40 31.64
CA LEU A 276 23.60 -1.81 31.27
C LEU A 276 22.30 -2.45 31.78
N LEU A 277 21.83 -2.05 32.97
CA LEU A 277 20.54 -2.51 33.53
C LEU A 277 19.37 -1.87 32.77
N GLN A 278 19.47 -0.59 32.42
CA GLN A 278 18.46 0.08 31.60
C GLN A 278 18.35 -0.56 30.22
N LEU A 279 19.48 -0.91 29.60
CA LEU A 279 19.51 -1.60 28.32
C LEU A 279 18.91 -3.01 28.41
N GLU A 280 19.26 -3.78 29.45
CA GLU A 280 18.67 -5.10 29.71
C GLU A 280 17.14 -4.99 29.82
N SER A 281 16.65 -4.06 30.65
CA SER A 281 15.23 -3.84 30.83
C SER A 281 14.52 -3.41 29.54
N ARG A 282 15.13 -2.55 28.73
CA ARG A 282 14.55 -2.11 27.45
C ARG A 282 14.52 -3.21 26.41
N LEU A 283 15.57 -4.02 26.28
CA LEU A 283 15.59 -5.16 25.36
C LEU A 283 14.58 -6.24 25.77
N LEU A 284 14.48 -6.50 27.06
CA LEU A 284 13.49 -7.42 27.61
C LEU A 284 12.07 -6.92 27.36
N HIS A 285 11.79 -5.65 27.67
CA HIS A 285 10.50 -5.02 27.40
C HIS A 285 10.14 -5.02 25.90
N ALA A 286 11.10 -4.69 25.03
CA ALA A 286 10.90 -4.70 23.58
C ALA A 286 10.45 -6.08 23.07
N VAL A 287 10.99 -7.17 23.65
CA VAL A 287 10.65 -8.52 23.18
C VAL A 287 9.42 -9.08 23.89
N GLU A 288 9.27 -8.85 25.19
CA GLU A 288 8.13 -9.34 25.97
C GLU A 288 6.83 -8.63 25.65
N ASP A 289 6.86 -7.31 25.46
CA ASP A 289 5.65 -6.50 25.34
C ASP A 289 5.31 -6.16 23.88
N TYR A 290 6.28 -6.26 22.96
CA TYR A 290 6.03 -5.99 21.54
C TYR A 290 6.20 -7.23 20.64
N VAL A 291 7.27 -8.01 20.77
CA VAL A 291 7.51 -9.15 19.86
C VAL A 291 6.63 -10.35 20.23
N ASN A 292 6.71 -10.84 21.46
CA ASN A 292 5.99 -12.03 21.91
C ASN A 292 4.47 -11.96 21.69
N PRO A 293 3.78 -10.83 21.95
CA PRO A 293 2.34 -10.73 21.73
C PRO A 293 1.96 -10.78 20.25
N THR A 294 2.88 -10.45 19.35
CA THR A 294 2.63 -10.51 17.90
C THR A 294 2.82 -11.90 17.30
N LEU A 295 3.53 -12.81 17.98
CA LEU A 295 3.82 -14.15 17.46
C LEU A 295 2.55 -14.97 17.16
N PRO A 296 1.54 -15.06 18.05
CA PRO A 296 0.31 -15.80 17.74
C PRO A 296 -0.41 -15.23 16.52
N ALA A 297 -0.55 -13.91 16.46
CA ALA A 297 -1.21 -13.24 15.34
C ALA A 297 -0.47 -13.45 14.01
N LEU A 298 0.88 -13.39 14.01
CA LEU A 298 1.67 -13.72 12.82
C LEU A 298 1.52 -15.19 12.41
N GLN A 299 1.37 -16.11 13.37
CA GLN A 299 1.19 -17.54 13.09
C GLN A 299 -0.15 -17.77 12.41
N ASP A 300 -1.22 -17.26 13.00
CA ASP A 300 -2.58 -17.38 12.48
C ASP A 300 -2.70 -16.80 11.07
N LEU A 301 -2.11 -15.63 10.84
CA LEU A 301 -2.06 -15.01 9.52
C LEU A 301 -1.27 -15.85 8.52
N THR A 302 -0.11 -16.38 8.92
CA THR A 302 0.73 -17.20 8.04
C THR A 302 0.02 -18.50 7.64
N ASP A 303 -0.66 -19.15 8.59
CA ASP A 303 -1.39 -20.39 8.35
C ASP A 303 -2.63 -20.16 7.49
N TYR A 304 -3.34 -19.06 7.70
CA TYR A 304 -4.47 -18.66 6.86
C TYR A 304 -4.03 -18.41 5.42
N VAL A 305 -3.00 -17.56 5.22
CA VAL A 305 -2.52 -17.15 3.89
C VAL A 305 -2.03 -18.34 3.09
N LYS A 306 -1.35 -19.30 3.73
CA LYS A 306 -0.88 -20.53 3.11
C LYS A 306 -1.99 -21.32 2.41
N LEU A 307 -3.23 -21.27 2.93
CA LEU A 307 -4.37 -22.02 2.39
C LEU A 307 -5.31 -21.16 1.53
N ALA A 308 -5.44 -19.87 1.84
CA ALA A 308 -6.46 -19.00 1.25
C ALA A 308 -6.03 -18.28 -0.03
N LEU A 309 -4.72 -18.22 -0.32
CA LEU A 309 -4.17 -17.47 -1.44
C LEU A 309 -4.69 -17.97 -2.81
N PRO A 310 -5.04 -17.05 -3.73
CA PRO A 310 -5.33 -17.40 -5.10
C PRO A 310 -4.08 -18.00 -5.76
N ARG A 311 -4.29 -19.02 -6.58
CA ARG A 311 -3.21 -19.65 -7.34
C ARG A 311 -2.68 -18.68 -8.41
N SER A 312 -1.42 -18.84 -8.82
CA SER A 312 -0.81 -17.93 -9.80
C SER A 312 -1.57 -17.85 -11.13
N TRP A 313 -2.21 -18.94 -11.57
CA TRP A 313 -3.03 -18.91 -12.79
C TRP A 313 -4.33 -18.10 -12.63
N GLU A 314 -4.90 -18.03 -11.41
CA GLU A 314 -6.08 -17.19 -11.10
C GLU A 314 -5.69 -15.71 -11.21
N LEU A 315 -4.54 -15.33 -10.65
CA LEU A 315 -4.00 -13.97 -10.73
C LEU A 315 -3.65 -13.59 -12.18
N ASN A 316 -3.01 -14.48 -12.94
CA ASN A 316 -2.69 -14.24 -14.34
C ASN A 316 -3.96 -14.11 -15.19
N SER A 317 -5.00 -14.88 -14.90
CA SER A 317 -6.31 -14.78 -15.55
C SER A 317 -6.98 -13.43 -15.28
N LEU A 318 -6.91 -12.96 -14.02
CA LEU A 318 -7.40 -11.64 -13.63
C LEU A 318 -6.64 -10.51 -14.33
N GLU A 319 -5.31 -10.59 -14.36
CA GLU A 319 -4.45 -9.62 -15.02
C GLU A 319 -4.77 -9.55 -16.51
N GLY A 320 -4.78 -10.69 -17.20
CA GLY A 320 -5.09 -10.75 -18.63
C GLY A 320 -6.47 -10.21 -18.96
N ALA A 321 -7.46 -10.49 -18.12
CA ALA A 321 -8.82 -9.97 -18.32
C ALA A 321 -8.90 -8.45 -18.11
N LEU A 322 -8.23 -7.90 -17.08
CA LEU A 322 -8.15 -6.46 -16.85
C LEU A 322 -7.42 -5.73 -17.99
N LEU A 323 -6.30 -6.28 -18.46
CA LEU A 323 -5.57 -5.74 -19.61
C LEU A 323 -6.42 -5.77 -20.89
N THR A 324 -7.20 -6.83 -21.09
CA THR A 324 -8.13 -6.95 -22.22
C THR A 324 -9.20 -5.86 -22.15
N GLN A 325 -9.83 -5.65 -20.98
CA GLN A 325 -10.84 -4.60 -20.83
C GLN A 325 -10.25 -3.20 -20.96
N HIS A 326 -9.04 -2.96 -20.44
CA HIS A 326 -8.33 -1.71 -20.67
C HIS A 326 -8.10 -1.45 -22.15
N THR A 327 -7.61 -2.45 -22.90
CA THR A 327 -7.36 -2.32 -24.35
C THR A 327 -8.65 -2.01 -25.11
N ARG A 328 -9.74 -2.71 -24.79
CA ARG A 328 -11.07 -2.43 -25.36
C ARG A 328 -11.56 -1.03 -25.05
N PHE A 329 -11.37 -0.59 -23.81
CA PHE A 329 -11.73 0.75 -23.37
C PHE A 329 -10.90 1.83 -24.07
N ASP A 330 -9.59 1.65 -24.20
CA ASP A 330 -8.70 2.58 -24.92
C ASP A 330 -9.10 2.71 -26.40
N MET A 331 -9.39 1.58 -27.07
CA MET A 331 -9.91 1.61 -28.44
C MET A 331 -11.25 2.36 -28.53
N THR A 332 -12.13 2.13 -27.55
CA THR A 332 -13.42 2.83 -27.46
C THR A 332 -13.22 4.33 -27.29
N LEU A 333 -12.31 4.75 -26.40
CA LEU A 333 -11.94 6.16 -26.18
C LEU A 333 -11.39 6.82 -27.45
N LYS A 334 -10.51 6.14 -28.19
CA LYS A 334 -9.99 6.64 -29.48
C LYS A 334 -11.10 6.94 -30.48
N THR A 335 -12.19 6.15 -30.48
CA THR A 335 -13.36 6.41 -31.32
C THR A 335 -14.28 7.51 -30.78
N THR A 336 -14.26 7.77 -29.46
CA THR A 336 -15.11 8.81 -28.84
C THR A 336 -14.70 10.23 -29.22
N ALA A 337 -13.40 10.49 -29.38
CA ALA A 337 -12.91 11.81 -29.71
C ALA A 337 -13.47 12.37 -31.04
N PRO A 338 -13.31 11.68 -32.19
CA PRO A 338 -13.88 12.17 -33.45
C PRO A 338 -15.41 12.19 -33.44
N LEU A 339 -16.05 11.32 -32.66
CA LEU A 339 -17.51 11.32 -32.48
C LEU A 339 -17.98 12.60 -31.76
N PHE A 340 -17.38 12.94 -30.62
CA PHE A 340 -17.72 14.14 -29.87
C PHE A 340 -17.36 15.42 -30.63
N ASP A 341 -16.22 15.46 -31.32
CA ASP A 341 -15.85 16.60 -32.17
C ASP A 341 -16.83 16.73 -33.36
N GLY A 342 -17.39 15.62 -33.83
CA GLY A 342 -18.49 15.62 -34.81
C GLY A 342 -19.76 16.26 -34.26
N PHE A 343 -20.16 15.89 -33.04
CA PHE A 343 -21.30 16.51 -32.36
C PHE A 343 -21.06 17.99 -32.09
N ASP A 344 -19.89 18.37 -31.59
CA ASP A 344 -19.57 19.77 -31.32
C ASP A 344 -19.65 20.61 -32.61
N ARG A 345 -19.13 20.11 -33.73
CA ARG A 345 -19.25 20.78 -35.05
C ARG A 345 -20.70 20.88 -35.52
N ALA A 346 -21.49 19.81 -35.41
CA ALA A 346 -22.89 19.82 -35.81
C ALA A 346 -23.71 20.81 -34.98
N LEU A 347 -23.49 20.84 -33.68
CA LEU A 347 -24.23 21.69 -32.74
C LEU A 347 -23.75 23.14 -32.75
N HIS A 348 -22.53 23.42 -33.21
CA HIS A 348 -22.06 24.78 -33.45
C HIS A 348 -22.80 25.49 -34.59
N LEU A 349 -23.45 24.75 -35.49
CA LEU A 349 -24.26 25.31 -36.57
C LEU A 349 -25.65 25.77 -36.11
N LEU A 350 -26.03 25.44 -34.86
CA LEU A 350 -27.25 25.96 -34.27
C LEU A 350 -27.08 27.46 -33.97
N PRO A 351 -28.05 28.31 -34.34
CA PRO A 351 -27.99 29.71 -33.97
C PRO A 351 -27.92 29.79 -32.45
N ARG A 352 -26.91 30.48 -31.92
CA ARG A 352 -26.85 30.76 -30.48
C ARG A 352 -28.08 31.57 -30.15
N THR A 353 -29.06 30.96 -29.50
CA THR A 353 -30.18 31.67 -28.91
C THR A 353 -29.60 32.56 -27.82
N SER A 354 -29.34 33.82 -28.17
CA SER A 354 -29.12 34.89 -27.21
C SER A 354 -30.44 35.06 -26.46
N HIS A 355 -30.58 34.41 -25.31
CA HIS A 355 -31.54 34.88 -24.31
C HIS A 355 -30.96 36.15 -23.68
N VAL A 356 -31.13 37.28 -24.38
CA VAL A 356 -31.36 38.60 -23.79
C VAL A 356 -32.29 39.35 -24.75
N ALA A 357 -33.57 39.35 -24.42
CA ALA A 357 -34.50 40.47 -24.57
C ALA A 357 -35.57 40.29 -23.50
#